data_AF-T2IQT4-F1
#
_entry.id   AF-T2IQT4-F1
#
_cell.length_a   1.000
_cell.length_b   1.000
_cell.length_c   1.000
_cell.angle_alpha   90.00
_cell.angle_beta   90.00
_cell.angle_gamma   90.00
#
_symmetry.space_group_name_H-M   'P 1'
#
loop_
_entity.id
_entity.type
_entity.pdbx_description
1 polymer ?
#
loop_
_entity_poly.entity_id
_entity_poly.type
_entity_poly.pdbx_seq_one_letter_code
_entity_poly.pdbx_strand_id
1 'polypeptide(L)'
;MPPDINLSKKDFTPIDKQILFGLSAVRNLGEGAIENILKAREEEEGGFKSLADFCCRVDLRSVNKRALETLIYAGAFDALNANRQQLINDLELVIPWAQKRTKEKESGQLNLFDLVSDNNGETTESKNDFQQAPSTSPVEAYSLQDKLRLEKEHLGFYVSEHPLTALKKAAKLLSPINLNEIAEQKKNTKVSAVIMVNEVKQYTTKKGDPMAFLVLEDGSAQVEGVCFPETYKKVREVLTEDSRLIVWGKVDHREDKIQLIVNDAEPVETVRMVMVKLSVEQARNRDYYSSLKRILRDNAGDKNKSKIPVIAIIGSGENRQLIRLGEDYWVHNDKSVVEALRNAKFDAFPTPLVSNS
;
A
#
# COMPACT_ATOMS: atom_id res chain seq x y z
N MET A 1 13.40 -5.54 0.79
CA MET A 1 13.80 -4.14 0.49
C MET A 1 13.65 -3.89 -1.00
N PRO A 2 13.26 -2.69 -1.45
CA PRO A 2 13.22 -2.38 -2.87
C PRO A 2 14.59 -2.59 -3.50
N PRO A 3 14.69 -2.76 -4.84
CA PRO A 3 15.97 -2.71 -5.51
C PRO A 3 16.69 -1.40 -5.18
N ASP A 4 17.99 -1.40 -5.39
CA ASP A 4 18.91 -0.30 -5.10
C ASP A 4 20.06 -0.38 -6.12
N ILE A 5 20.28 0.66 -6.91
CA ILE A 5 21.31 0.67 -7.96
C ILE A 5 22.74 0.48 -7.42
N ASN A 6 22.98 0.79 -6.15
CA ASN A 6 24.29 0.72 -5.50
C ASN A 6 24.52 -0.61 -4.78
N LEU A 7 23.45 -1.27 -4.32
CA LEU A 7 23.56 -2.50 -3.53
C LEU A 7 23.08 -3.76 -4.27
N SER A 8 22.12 -3.62 -5.19
CA SER A 8 21.47 -4.77 -5.81
C SER A 8 22.39 -5.45 -6.82
N LYS A 9 22.32 -6.78 -6.84
CA LYS A 9 22.92 -7.61 -7.88
C LYS A 9 21.88 -7.93 -8.95
N LYS A 10 22.25 -8.77 -9.93
CA LYS A 10 21.30 -9.31 -10.91
C LYS A 10 20.16 -10.02 -10.19
N ASP A 11 20.49 -10.96 -9.32
CA ASP A 11 19.53 -11.76 -8.56
C ASP A 11 19.35 -11.25 -7.13
N PHE A 12 18.33 -11.78 -6.46
CA PHE A 12 18.02 -11.51 -5.07
C PHE A 12 19.22 -11.72 -4.16
N THR A 13 19.51 -10.72 -3.34
CA THR A 13 20.67 -10.73 -2.45
C THR A 13 20.21 -10.72 -1.00
N PRO A 14 20.56 -11.73 -0.19
CA PRO A 14 20.29 -11.69 1.25
C PRO A 14 21.20 -10.63 1.90
N ILE A 15 20.58 -9.71 2.65
CA ILE A 15 21.27 -8.70 3.46
C ILE A 15 20.69 -8.80 4.87
N ASP A 16 21.51 -9.28 5.80
CA ASP A 16 21.11 -9.57 7.18
C ASP A 16 19.87 -10.47 7.28
N LYS A 17 18.75 -9.93 7.80
CA LYS A 17 17.46 -10.62 7.95
C LYS A 17 16.47 -10.25 6.85
N GLN A 18 16.93 -9.58 5.80
CA GLN A 18 16.09 -9.07 4.72
C GLN A 18 16.62 -9.57 3.36
N ILE A 19 15.73 -9.58 2.37
CA ILE A 19 16.08 -9.87 0.99
C ILE A 19 16.04 -8.54 0.22
N LEU A 20 17.18 -8.18 -0.37
CA LEU A 20 17.29 -7.10 -1.33
C LEU A 20 16.90 -7.62 -2.72
N PHE A 21 16.00 -6.89 -3.38
CA PHE A 21 15.53 -7.27 -4.70
C PHE A 21 16.65 -7.20 -5.73
N GLY A 22 16.77 -8.25 -6.55
CA GLY A 22 17.65 -8.25 -7.71
C GLY A 22 17.12 -7.32 -8.80
N LEU A 23 18.01 -6.75 -9.60
CA LEU A 23 17.63 -5.93 -10.75
C LEU A 23 16.81 -6.73 -11.77
N SER A 24 16.99 -8.06 -11.85
CA SER A 24 16.22 -8.94 -12.74
C SER A 24 14.72 -9.03 -12.38
N ALA A 25 14.35 -8.68 -11.15
CA ALA A 25 12.94 -8.66 -10.72
C ALA A 25 12.18 -7.40 -11.19
N VAL A 26 12.88 -6.40 -11.71
CA VAL A 26 12.29 -5.18 -12.23
C VAL A 26 11.71 -5.45 -13.63
N ARG A 27 10.39 -5.31 -13.78
CA ARG A 27 9.70 -5.60 -15.04
C ARG A 27 10.18 -4.67 -16.15
N ASN A 28 10.34 -5.21 -17.36
CA ASN A 28 10.83 -4.46 -18.52
C ASN A 28 12.28 -3.94 -18.40
N LEU A 29 13.06 -4.41 -17.42
CA LEU A 29 14.50 -4.17 -17.38
C LEU A 29 15.23 -5.31 -18.10
N GLY A 30 15.82 -5.01 -19.26
CA GLY A 30 16.52 -6.01 -20.09
C GLY A 30 17.85 -6.44 -19.48
N GLU A 31 18.28 -7.67 -19.78
CA GLU A 31 19.54 -8.24 -19.28
C GLU A 31 20.76 -7.37 -19.64
N GLY A 32 20.84 -6.87 -20.87
CA GLY A 32 21.91 -5.96 -21.29
C GLY A 32 21.92 -4.62 -20.54
N ALA A 33 20.77 -4.15 -20.04
CA ALA A 33 20.72 -2.95 -19.20
C ALA A 33 21.27 -3.27 -17.80
N ILE A 34 20.91 -4.43 -17.23
CA ILE A 34 21.40 -4.88 -15.93
C ILE A 34 22.91 -5.05 -15.96
N GLU A 35 23.45 -5.75 -16.97
CA GLU A 35 24.89 -5.94 -17.13
C GLU A 35 25.62 -4.61 -17.27
N ASN A 36 25.07 -3.68 -18.05
CA ASN A 36 25.65 -2.35 -18.20
C ASN A 36 25.70 -1.57 -16.89
N ILE A 37 24.63 -1.60 -16.09
CA ILE A 37 24.57 -0.94 -14.77
C ILE A 37 25.60 -1.53 -13.82
N LEU A 38 25.67 -2.86 -13.72
CA LEU A 38 26.60 -3.55 -12.82
C LEU A 38 28.05 -3.26 -13.22
N LYS A 39 28.35 -3.33 -14.53
CA LYS A 39 29.68 -3.01 -15.07
C LYS A 39 30.06 -1.55 -14.80
N ALA A 40 29.18 -0.60 -15.09
CA ALA A 40 29.43 0.82 -14.84
C ALA A 40 29.68 1.11 -13.35
N ARG A 41 29.03 0.35 -12.45
CA ARG A 41 29.25 0.43 -11.00
C ARG A 41 30.61 -0.14 -10.56
N GLU A 42 31.07 -1.21 -11.20
CA GLU A 42 32.35 -1.87 -10.91
C GLU A 42 33.57 -1.10 -11.44
N GLU A 43 33.42 -0.39 -12.56
CA GLU A 43 34.53 0.30 -13.24
C GLU A 43 35.05 1.57 -12.52
N GLU A 44 34.22 2.25 -11.72
CA GLU A 44 34.65 3.38 -10.90
C GLU A 44 34.47 3.04 -9.42
N GLU A 45 35.53 3.21 -8.61
CA GLU A 45 35.49 2.96 -7.17
C GLU A 45 34.48 3.91 -6.49
N GLY A 46 33.31 3.38 -6.18
CA GLY A 46 32.22 4.08 -5.51
C GLY A 46 30.88 3.93 -6.22
N GLY A 47 29.81 3.77 -5.43
CA GLY A 47 28.45 3.75 -5.95
C GLY A 47 28.08 5.04 -6.69
N PHE A 48 27.00 4.99 -7.45
CA PHE A 48 26.40 6.15 -8.09
C PHE A 48 26.00 7.19 -7.03
N LYS A 49 26.32 8.46 -7.29
CA LYS A 49 26.13 9.58 -6.34
C LYS A 49 24.85 10.38 -6.59
N SER A 50 24.35 10.34 -7.82
CA SER A 50 23.13 11.06 -8.23
C SER A 50 22.54 10.41 -9.50
N LEU A 51 21.32 10.80 -9.86
CA LEU A 51 20.71 10.39 -11.14
C LEU A 51 21.57 10.82 -12.33
N ALA A 52 22.18 12.00 -12.27
CA ALA A 52 23.04 12.52 -13.32
C ALA A 52 24.37 11.77 -13.43
N ASP A 53 24.97 11.42 -12.29
CA ASP A 53 26.17 10.56 -12.23
C ASP A 53 25.88 9.19 -12.84
N PHE A 54 24.75 8.57 -12.47
CA PHE A 54 24.29 7.34 -13.08
C PHE A 54 24.16 7.46 -14.60
N CYS A 55 23.45 8.47 -15.10
CA CYS A 55 23.21 8.67 -16.54
C CYS A 55 24.50 8.96 -17.33
N CYS A 56 25.54 9.50 -16.70
CA CYS A 56 26.84 9.74 -17.34
C CYS A 56 27.72 8.48 -17.41
N ARG A 57 27.52 7.51 -16.50
CA ARG A 57 28.31 6.29 -16.39
C ARG A 57 27.74 5.11 -17.17
N VAL A 58 26.41 5.06 -17.35
CA VAL A 58 25.74 3.97 -18.09
C VAL A 58 25.61 4.27 -19.58
N ASP A 59 25.50 3.22 -20.41
CA ASP A 59 25.13 3.36 -21.81
C ASP A 59 23.61 3.58 -21.92
N LEU A 60 23.20 4.83 -22.17
CA LEU A 60 21.80 5.23 -22.32
C LEU A 60 21.10 4.62 -23.56
N ARG A 61 21.82 3.94 -24.46
CA ARG A 61 21.20 3.12 -25.52
C ARG A 61 20.65 1.81 -24.95
N SER A 62 21.39 1.22 -24.01
CA SER A 62 20.98 0.01 -23.28
C SER A 62 20.01 0.36 -22.15
N VAL A 63 20.35 1.35 -21.33
CA VAL A 63 19.53 1.88 -20.24
C VAL A 63 18.73 3.09 -20.73
N ASN A 64 17.74 2.83 -21.58
CA ASN A 64 16.93 3.88 -22.19
C ASN A 64 16.00 4.57 -21.16
N LYS A 65 15.29 5.65 -21.58
CA LYS A 65 14.37 6.41 -20.73
C LYS A 65 13.34 5.53 -20.01
N ARG A 66 12.75 4.55 -20.71
CA ARG A 66 11.78 3.63 -20.10
C ARG A 66 12.42 2.75 -19.01
N ALA A 67 13.66 2.32 -19.19
CA ALA A 67 14.40 1.57 -18.16
C ALA A 67 14.69 2.46 -16.94
N LEU A 68 15.08 3.72 -17.14
CA LEU A 68 15.29 4.70 -16.07
C LEU A 68 14.00 4.95 -15.27
N GLU A 69 12.89 5.24 -15.95
CA GLU A 69 11.58 5.41 -15.33
C GLU A 69 11.20 4.20 -14.48
N THR A 70 11.33 3.00 -15.05
CA THR A 70 11.02 1.75 -14.36
C THR A 70 11.88 1.54 -13.12
N LEU A 71 13.19 1.81 -13.19
CA LEU A 71 14.09 1.71 -12.04
C LEU A 71 13.72 2.73 -10.94
N ILE A 72 13.37 3.95 -11.31
CA ILE A 72 12.91 4.99 -10.38
C ILE A 72 11.61 4.54 -9.71
N TYR A 73 10.62 4.11 -10.49
CA TYR A 73 9.33 3.65 -9.96
C TYR A 73 9.45 2.42 -9.06
N ALA A 74 10.38 1.51 -9.37
CA ALA A 74 10.72 0.36 -8.54
C ALA A 74 11.46 0.74 -7.23
N GLY A 75 11.92 1.98 -7.09
CA GLY A 75 12.64 2.46 -5.91
C GLY A 75 14.15 2.24 -5.93
N ALA A 76 14.71 1.87 -7.08
CA ALA A 76 16.16 1.64 -7.22
C ALA A 76 17.01 2.88 -6.91
N PHE A 77 16.42 4.07 -6.99
CA PHE A 77 17.06 5.36 -6.73
C PHE A 77 16.69 5.98 -5.37
N ASP A 78 15.90 5.29 -4.52
CA ASP A 78 15.39 5.87 -3.27
C ASP A 78 16.52 6.27 -2.29
N ALA A 79 17.68 5.60 -2.35
CA ALA A 79 18.87 5.93 -1.58
C ALA A 79 19.54 7.25 -2.02
N LEU A 80 19.32 7.68 -3.29
CA LEU A 80 19.85 8.93 -3.83
C LEU A 80 18.86 10.08 -3.66
N ASN A 81 17.58 9.82 -3.93
CA ASN A 81 16.50 10.77 -3.69
C ASN A 81 15.19 10.01 -3.46
N ALA A 82 14.60 10.17 -2.27
CA ALA A 82 13.35 9.51 -1.91
C ALA A 82 12.13 10.03 -2.70
N ASN A 83 12.22 11.23 -3.30
CA ASN A 83 11.16 11.79 -4.12
C ASN A 83 11.26 11.25 -5.56
N ARG A 84 10.62 10.11 -5.80
CA ARG A 84 10.54 9.48 -7.13
C ARG A 84 9.93 10.40 -8.19
N GLN A 85 8.97 11.25 -7.82
CA GLN A 85 8.35 12.20 -8.75
C GLN A 85 9.34 13.28 -9.21
N GLN A 86 10.19 13.75 -8.30
CA GLN A 86 11.30 14.65 -8.64
C GLN A 86 12.25 13.99 -9.64
N LEU A 87 12.67 12.74 -9.38
CA LEU A 87 13.58 12.00 -10.25
C LEU A 87 13.01 11.82 -11.66
N ILE A 88 11.72 11.51 -11.79
CA ILE A 88 11.04 11.38 -13.08
C ILE A 88 11.05 12.70 -13.85
N ASN A 89 10.72 13.82 -13.19
CA ASN A 89 10.73 15.12 -13.84
C ASN A 89 12.14 15.54 -14.27
N ASP A 90 13.14 15.22 -13.46
CA ASP A 90 14.54 15.53 -13.74
C ASP A 90 15.08 14.76 -14.96
N LEU A 91 14.52 13.59 -15.30
CA LEU A 91 14.96 12.82 -16.48
C LEU A 91 14.91 13.63 -17.78
N GLU A 92 13.93 14.53 -17.95
CA GLU A 92 13.80 15.34 -19.16
C GLU A 92 15.01 16.27 -19.38
N LEU A 93 15.64 16.71 -18.30
CA LEU A 93 16.82 17.58 -18.34
C LEU A 93 18.13 16.79 -18.24
N VAL A 94 18.15 15.75 -17.40
CA VAL A 94 19.37 14.99 -17.08
C VAL A 94 19.82 14.12 -18.25
N ILE A 95 18.91 13.46 -18.98
CA ILE A 95 19.26 12.60 -20.12
C ILE A 95 20.01 13.38 -21.22
N PRO A 96 19.46 14.48 -21.78
CA PRO A 96 20.16 15.22 -22.83
C PRO A 96 21.47 15.85 -22.34
N TRP A 97 21.50 16.31 -21.08
CA TRP A 97 22.72 16.82 -20.46
C TRP A 97 23.81 15.74 -20.36
N ALA A 98 23.48 14.54 -19.90
CA ALA A 98 24.41 13.42 -19.79
C ALA A 98 24.93 12.98 -21.16
N GLN A 99 24.05 12.89 -22.16
CA GLN A 99 24.45 12.56 -23.54
C GLN A 99 25.43 13.58 -24.13
N LYS A 100 25.19 14.88 -23.91
CA LYS A 100 26.10 15.95 -24.35
C LYS A 100 27.47 15.82 -23.65
N ARG A 101 27.48 15.59 -22.33
CA ARG A 101 28.70 15.41 -21.54
C ARG A 101 29.52 14.20 -21.98
N THR A 102 28.88 13.05 -22.20
CA THR A 102 29.56 11.83 -22.66
C THR A 102 30.17 12.03 -24.04
N LYS A 103 29.45 12.70 -24.96
CA LYS A 103 29.97 13.03 -26.30
C LYS A 103 31.18 13.96 -26.23
N GLU A 104 31.18 14.96 -25.35
CA GLU A 104 32.32 15.86 -25.15
C GLU A 104 33.54 15.12 -24.57
N LYS A 105 33.32 14.17 -23.64
CA LYS A 105 34.36 13.27 -23.10
C LYS A 105 34.97 12.38 -24.18
N GLU A 106 34.15 11.74 -25.00
CA GLU A 106 34.59 10.89 -26.11
C GLU A 106 35.35 11.67 -27.20
N SER A 107 34.95 12.92 -27.45
CA SER A 107 35.62 13.80 -28.42
C SER A 107 36.98 14.34 -27.94
N GLY A 108 37.38 14.06 -26.69
CA GLY A 108 38.61 14.55 -26.09
C GLY A 108 38.64 16.05 -25.78
N GLN A 109 37.52 16.76 -25.97
CA GLN A 109 37.44 18.22 -25.77
C GLN A 109 37.52 18.63 -24.30
N LEU A 110 37.07 17.78 -23.36
CA LEU A 110 37.16 18.09 -21.92
C LEU A 110 38.63 18.25 -21.45
N ASN A 111 39.55 17.43 -21.94
CA ASN A 111 40.97 17.51 -21.55
C ASN A 111 41.66 18.77 -22.10
N LEU A 112 41.21 19.30 -23.23
CA LEU A 112 41.84 20.48 -23.84
C LEU A 112 41.47 21.79 -23.11
N PHE A 113 40.29 21.85 -22.47
CA PHE A 113 39.86 23.03 -21.73
C PHE A 113 40.32 23.04 -20.26
N ASP A 114 40.50 21.87 -19.64
CA ASP A 114 41.11 21.77 -18.30
C ASP A 114 42.60 22.17 -18.35
N LEU A 115 43.33 21.78 -19.40
CA LEU A 115 44.74 22.17 -19.61
C LEU A 115 44.93 23.65 -19.98
N VAL A 116 43.92 24.31 -20.56
CA VAL A 116 44.01 25.73 -20.99
C VAL A 116 43.50 26.69 -19.92
N SER A 117 42.74 26.21 -18.93
CA SER A 117 42.24 27.04 -17.82
C SER A 117 43.32 27.35 -16.77
N ASP A 118 44.45 26.63 -16.77
CA ASP A 118 45.60 26.89 -15.89
C ASP A 118 46.50 28.03 -16.39
N ASN A 119 46.28 28.57 -17.61
CA ASN A 119 47.26 29.48 -18.22
C ASN A 119 46.77 30.77 -18.87
N ASN A 120 45.46 31.08 -18.95
CA ASN A 120 45.05 32.42 -19.42
C ASN A 120 43.70 32.85 -18.84
N GLY A 121 43.73 33.90 -18.02
CA GLY A 121 42.58 34.56 -17.39
C GLY A 121 41.74 35.41 -18.35
N GLU A 122 41.24 34.82 -19.43
CA GLU A 122 40.18 35.44 -20.25
C GLU A 122 38.89 34.60 -20.20
N THR A 123 37.88 35.21 -19.60
CA THR A 123 36.52 34.71 -19.42
C THR A 123 35.75 34.73 -20.74
N THR A 124 35.79 33.61 -21.46
CA THR A 124 34.76 33.28 -22.46
C THR A 124 33.53 32.72 -21.74
N GLU A 125 32.37 33.37 -21.91
CA GLU A 125 31.06 33.10 -21.25
C GLU A 125 30.43 31.72 -21.54
N SER A 126 31.18 30.74 -22.07
CA SER A 126 30.66 29.39 -22.38
C SER A 126 31.17 28.29 -21.44
N LYS A 127 31.76 28.64 -20.28
CA LYS A 127 32.63 27.71 -19.53
C LYS A 127 32.03 26.92 -18.35
N ASN A 128 30.71 26.95 -18.06
CA ASN A 128 30.18 26.31 -16.83
C ASN A 128 28.94 25.41 -16.97
N ASP A 129 28.49 25.05 -18.17
CA ASP A 129 27.25 24.26 -18.40
C ASP A 129 27.25 22.85 -17.77
N PHE A 130 28.40 22.36 -17.32
CA PHE A 130 28.58 20.99 -16.81
C PHE A 130 29.05 20.90 -15.35
N GLN A 131 29.22 22.02 -14.64
CA GLN A 131 29.61 21.97 -13.22
C GLN A 131 28.48 21.47 -12.32
N GLN A 132 27.24 21.74 -12.69
CA GLN A 132 26.06 21.30 -11.96
C GLN A 132 25.08 20.61 -12.90
N ALA A 133 24.65 19.41 -12.54
CA ALA A 133 23.60 18.71 -13.27
C ALA A 133 22.29 19.51 -13.19
N PRO A 134 21.51 19.60 -14.28
CA PRO A 134 20.24 20.28 -14.24
C PRO A 134 19.25 19.50 -13.37
N SER A 135 18.34 20.23 -12.71
CA SER A 135 17.21 19.67 -11.99
C SER A 135 16.04 20.62 -12.13
N THR A 136 14.84 20.08 -12.12
CA THR A 136 13.61 20.86 -12.16
C THR A 136 13.34 21.53 -10.82
N SER A 137 12.37 22.45 -10.76
CA SER A 137 11.93 22.99 -9.48
C SER A 137 11.37 21.87 -8.59
N PRO A 138 11.53 21.95 -7.25
CA PRO A 138 11.01 20.95 -6.34
C PRO A 138 9.53 20.66 -6.57
N VAL A 139 9.19 19.39 -6.77
CA VAL A 139 7.81 18.93 -6.91
C VAL A 139 7.35 18.15 -5.69
N GLU A 140 6.04 18.15 -5.45
CA GLU A 140 5.43 17.30 -4.43
C GLU A 140 5.74 15.83 -4.73
N ALA A 141 5.94 15.03 -3.68
CA ALA A 141 6.14 13.60 -3.83
C ALA A 141 4.83 12.91 -4.21
N TYR A 142 4.92 11.75 -4.86
CA TYR A 142 3.74 10.93 -5.12
C TYR A 142 2.95 10.67 -3.83
N SER A 143 1.62 10.67 -3.96
CA SER A 143 0.75 10.13 -2.93
C SER A 143 1.17 8.69 -2.60
N LEU A 144 0.94 8.23 -1.37
CA LEU A 144 1.25 6.84 -1.00
C LEU A 144 0.55 5.84 -1.95
N GLN A 145 -0.69 6.14 -2.36
CA GLN A 145 -1.45 5.30 -3.29
C GLN A 145 -0.77 5.21 -4.66
N ASP A 146 -0.33 6.34 -5.22
CA ASP A 146 0.37 6.34 -6.52
C ASP A 146 1.72 5.66 -6.43
N LYS A 147 2.48 5.90 -5.34
CA LYS A 147 3.76 5.22 -5.11
C LYS A 147 3.58 3.70 -5.08
N LEU A 148 2.60 3.21 -4.33
CA LEU A 148 2.32 1.77 -4.22
C LEU A 148 1.79 1.18 -5.54
N ARG A 149 0.96 1.92 -6.28
CA ARG A 149 0.50 1.53 -7.62
C ARG A 149 1.67 1.36 -8.59
N LEU A 150 2.59 2.32 -8.61
CA LEU A 150 3.79 2.27 -9.45
C LEU A 150 4.72 1.11 -9.04
N GLU A 151 4.88 0.84 -7.74
CA GLU A 151 5.61 -0.34 -7.28
C GLU A 151 4.98 -1.63 -7.80
N LYS A 152 3.67 -1.81 -7.64
CA LYS A 152 2.97 -3.01 -8.14
C LYS A 152 3.09 -3.12 -9.67
N GLU A 153 3.02 -2.01 -10.40
CA GLU A 153 3.15 -2.00 -11.86
C GLU A 153 4.53 -2.48 -12.33
N HIS A 154 5.60 -1.94 -11.73
CA HIS A 154 6.98 -2.16 -12.18
C HIS A 154 7.72 -3.31 -11.49
N LEU A 155 7.26 -3.75 -10.31
CA LEU A 155 7.82 -4.89 -9.58
C LEU A 155 6.87 -6.08 -9.53
N GLY A 156 5.55 -5.84 -9.53
CA GLY A 156 4.52 -6.87 -9.40
C GLY A 156 3.98 -7.06 -7.98
N PHE A 157 4.54 -6.36 -6.98
CA PHE A 157 4.15 -6.44 -5.57
C PHE A 157 4.44 -5.10 -4.86
N TYR A 158 3.81 -4.88 -3.72
CA TYR A 158 4.05 -3.72 -2.86
C TYR A 158 5.30 -3.96 -2.00
N VAL A 159 6.31 -3.09 -2.11
CA VAL A 159 7.58 -3.27 -1.38
C VAL A 159 7.71 -2.34 -0.20
N SER A 160 7.29 -1.09 -0.37
CA SER A 160 7.40 -0.09 0.68
C SER A 160 6.44 -0.36 1.82
N GLU A 161 5.14 -0.45 1.53
CA GLU A 161 4.10 -0.68 2.53
C GLU A 161 2.91 -1.44 1.94
N HIS A 162 2.26 -2.28 2.74
CA HIS A 162 1.01 -2.94 2.32
C HIS A 162 -0.15 -1.92 2.28
N PRO A 163 -1.05 -1.91 1.28
CA PRO A 163 -2.14 -0.93 1.15
C PRO A 163 -3.10 -0.85 2.35
N LEU A 164 -3.20 -1.92 3.13
CA LEU A 164 -4.00 -1.97 4.37
C LEU A 164 -3.26 -1.43 5.60
N THR A 165 -1.98 -1.06 5.50
CA THR A 165 -1.16 -0.60 6.65
C THR A 165 -1.78 0.62 7.33
N ALA A 166 -2.27 1.58 6.55
CA ALA A 166 -3.00 2.74 7.07
C ALA A 166 -4.27 2.35 7.86
N LEU A 167 -4.86 1.20 7.54
CA LEU A 167 -6.10 0.72 8.15
C LEU A 167 -5.87 -0.15 9.39
N LYS A 168 -4.64 -0.63 9.67
CA LYS A 168 -4.37 -1.61 10.74
C LYS A 168 -4.97 -1.24 12.10
N LYS A 169 -4.90 0.03 12.50
CA LYS A 169 -5.45 0.48 13.80
C LYS A 169 -6.98 0.40 13.84
N ALA A 170 -7.63 0.85 12.77
CA ALA A 170 -9.09 0.88 12.68
C ALA A 170 -9.65 -0.53 12.38
N ALA A 171 -8.94 -1.32 11.58
CA ALA A 171 -9.22 -2.71 11.29
C ALA A 171 -9.24 -3.57 12.56
N LYS A 172 -8.34 -3.36 13.54
CA LYS A 172 -8.38 -4.10 14.83
C LYS A 172 -9.70 -3.95 15.60
N LEU A 173 -10.46 -2.87 15.37
CA LEU A 173 -11.78 -2.70 16.00
C LEU A 173 -12.86 -3.56 15.32
N LEU A 174 -12.67 -3.88 14.04
CA LEU A 174 -13.64 -4.57 13.20
C LEU A 174 -13.27 -6.01 12.84
N SER A 175 -11.99 -6.32 12.88
CA SER A 175 -11.36 -7.57 12.52
C SER A 175 -10.63 -8.09 13.76
N PRO A 176 -11.26 -8.96 14.56
CA PRO A 176 -10.64 -9.45 15.79
C PRO A 176 -9.47 -10.39 15.54
N ILE A 177 -9.31 -10.89 14.30
CA ILE A 177 -8.22 -11.76 13.88
C ILE A 177 -7.50 -11.19 12.67
N ASN A 178 -6.24 -11.59 12.49
CA ASN A 178 -5.53 -11.46 11.22
C ASN A 178 -5.66 -12.77 10.40
N LEU A 179 -5.37 -12.74 9.10
CA LEU A 179 -5.48 -13.92 8.25
C LEU A 179 -4.48 -15.03 8.65
N ASN A 180 -3.32 -14.70 9.21
CA ASN A 180 -2.36 -15.69 9.69
C ASN A 180 -2.88 -16.52 10.89
N GLU A 181 -3.89 -16.02 11.61
CA GLU A 181 -4.53 -16.70 12.75
C GLU A 181 -5.71 -17.59 12.32
N ILE A 182 -6.09 -17.58 11.03
CA ILE A 182 -7.23 -18.37 10.53
C ILE A 182 -7.03 -19.87 10.77
N ALA A 183 -5.80 -20.35 10.64
CA ALA A 183 -5.49 -21.77 10.84
C ALA A 183 -5.72 -22.26 12.27
N GLU A 184 -5.67 -21.35 13.25
CA GLU A 184 -5.88 -21.63 14.67
C GLU A 184 -7.36 -21.62 15.05
N GLN A 185 -8.22 -21.09 14.17
CA GLN A 185 -9.65 -21.03 14.40
C GLN A 185 -10.32 -22.38 14.19
N LYS A 186 -11.39 -22.64 14.94
CA LYS A 186 -12.18 -23.86 14.76
C LYS A 186 -13.02 -23.76 13.48
N LYS A 187 -13.25 -24.89 12.82
CA LYS A 187 -14.21 -24.99 11.71
C LYS A 187 -15.57 -24.38 12.10
N ASN A 188 -16.19 -23.67 11.16
CA ASN A 188 -17.44 -22.91 11.30
C ASN A 188 -17.38 -21.69 12.25
N THR A 189 -16.20 -21.31 12.75
CA THR A 189 -16.06 -20.05 13.50
C THR A 189 -16.37 -18.88 12.57
N LYS A 190 -17.28 -18.00 13.00
CA LYS A 190 -17.57 -16.75 12.29
C LYS A 190 -16.45 -15.76 12.51
N VAL A 191 -16.00 -15.14 11.43
CA VAL A 191 -14.89 -14.19 11.45
C VAL A 191 -15.20 -13.00 10.55
N SER A 192 -14.58 -11.88 10.85
CA SER A 192 -14.53 -10.72 9.96
C SER A 192 -13.08 -10.31 9.77
N ALA A 193 -12.72 -9.97 8.54
CA ALA A 193 -11.35 -9.61 8.16
C ALA A 193 -11.35 -8.36 7.27
N VAL A 194 -10.40 -7.44 7.50
CA VAL A 194 -10.08 -6.38 6.53
C VAL A 194 -9.01 -6.93 5.61
N ILE A 195 -9.34 -7.09 4.33
CA ILE A 195 -8.51 -7.76 3.33
C ILE A 195 -8.35 -6.89 2.09
N MET A 196 -7.40 -7.30 1.26
CA MET A 196 -7.29 -6.90 -0.13
C MET A 196 -7.48 -8.15 -0.99
N VAL A 197 -8.19 -8.00 -2.10
CA VAL A 197 -8.46 -9.10 -3.03
C VAL A 197 -7.33 -9.15 -4.07
N ASN A 198 -6.49 -10.17 -4.01
CA ASN A 198 -5.41 -10.37 -4.98
C ASN A 198 -5.88 -11.03 -6.27
N GLU A 199 -6.91 -11.87 -6.22
CA GLU A 199 -7.41 -12.59 -7.39
C GLU A 199 -8.88 -12.96 -7.23
N VAL A 200 -9.63 -12.90 -8.34
CA VAL A 200 -11.03 -13.33 -8.43
C VAL A 200 -11.17 -14.31 -9.59
N LYS A 201 -11.36 -15.60 -9.29
CA LYS A 201 -11.61 -16.64 -10.28
C LYS A 201 -13.09 -17.01 -10.30
N GLN A 202 -13.80 -16.62 -11.36
CA GLN A 202 -15.23 -16.93 -11.53
C GLN A 202 -15.42 -18.36 -12.04
N TYR A 203 -16.40 -19.06 -11.47
CA TYR A 203 -16.78 -20.41 -11.87
C TYR A 203 -18.30 -20.53 -11.98
N THR A 204 -18.75 -21.43 -12.84
CA THR A 204 -20.16 -21.82 -12.91
C THR A 204 -20.31 -23.18 -12.25
N THR A 205 -21.22 -23.28 -11.28
CA THR A 205 -21.53 -24.56 -10.63
C THR A 205 -22.17 -25.54 -11.61
N LYS A 206 -22.24 -26.83 -11.25
CA LYS A 206 -22.96 -27.84 -12.06
C LYS A 206 -24.43 -27.50 -12.32
N LYS A 207 -25.04 -26.65 -11.48
CA LYS A 207 -26.43 -26.18 -11.61
C LYS A 207 -26.58 -24.95 -12.51
N GLY A 208 -25.48 -24.40 -13.03
CA GLY A 208 -25.49 -23.19 -13.86
C GLY A 208 -25.35 -21.87 -13.09
N ASP A 209 -25.32 -21.91 -11.75
CA ASP A 209 -25.18 -20.69 -10.94
C ASP A 209 -23.71 -20.22 -10.83
N PRO A 210 -23.43 -18.91 -10.95
CA PRO A 210 -22.08 -18.36 -10.84
C PRO A 210 -21.60 -18.32 -9.39
N MET A 211 -20.32 -18.59 -9.16
CA MET A 211 -19.62 -18.50 -7.88
C MET A 211 -18.18 -17.99 -8.12
N ALA A 212 -17.43 -17.68 -7.06
CA ALA A 212 -16.03 -17.28 -7.19
C ALA A 212 -15.13 -17.91 -6.12
N PHE A 213 -13.91 -18.26 -6.55
CA PHE A 213 -12.77 -18.48 -5.66
C PHE A 213 -11.95 -17.19 -5.62
N LEU A 214 -11.51 -16.82 -4.42
CA LEU A 214 -10.78 -15.60 -4.16
C LEU A 214 -9.41 -15.92 -3.59
N VAL A 215 -8.46 -15.03 -3.85
CA VAL A 215 -7.22 -14.96 -3.09
C VAL A 215 -7.25 -13.68 -2.28
N LEU A 216 -7.22 -13.81 -0.95
CA LEU A 216 -7.33 -12.71 -0.01
C LEU A 216 -6.02 -12.52 0.74
N GLU A 217 -5.60 -11.29 0.97
CA GLU A 217 -4.44 -10.98 1.81
C GLU A 217 -4.72 -9.82 2.77
N ASP A 218 -3.99 -9.78 3.90
CA ASP A 218 -4.04 -8.67 4.86
C ASP A 218 -2.65 -8.12 5.24
N GLY A 219 -1.62 -8.57 4.54
CA GLY A 219 -0.21 -8.31 4.84
C GLY A 219 0.37 -9.19 5.95
N SER A 220 -0.43 -10.01 6.65
CA SER A 220 0.04 -11.04 7.58
C SER A 220 0.11 -12.43 6.93
N ALA A 221 -0.88 -12.75 6.08
CA ALA A 221 -0.93 -13.99 5.32
C ALA A 221 -1.84 -13.84 4.09
N GLN A 222 -1.78 -14.85 3.22
CA GLN A 222 -2.66 -15.03 2.08
C GLN A 222 -3.52 -16.28 2.32
N VAL A 223 -4.84 -16.17 2.07
CA VAL A 223 -5.82 -17.24 2.32
C VAL A 223 -6.78 -17.37 1.14
N GLU A 224 -7.15 -18.60 0.82
CA GLU A 224 -8.17 -18.90 -0.20
C GLU A 224 -9.57 -18.55 0.36
N GLY A 225 -10.37 -17.83 -0.44
CA GLY A 225 -11.76 -17.51 -0.14
C GLY A 225 -12.73 -18.17 -1.10
N VAL A 226 -13.96 -18.44 -0.65
CA VAL A 226 -15.03 -18.97 -1.50
C VAL A 226 -16.30 -18.15 -1.33
N CYS A 227 -16.81 -17.63 -2.44
CA CYS A 227 -18.11 -16.98 -2.55
C CYS A 227 -19.07 -17.93 -3.27
N PHE A 228 -19.94 -18.60 -2.52
CA PHE A 228 -21.02 -19.41 -3.10
C PHE A 228 -22.05 -18.54 -3.83
N PRO A 229 -22.88 -19.10 -4.73
CA PRO A 229 -23.69 -18.29 -5.64
C PRO A 229 -24.59 -17.22 -5.00
N GLU A 230 -25.26 -17.56 -3.91
CA GLU A 230 -26.12 -16.61 -3.19
C GLU A 230 -25.35 -15.41 -2.64
N THR A 231 -24.13 -15.64 -2.16
CA THR A 231 -23.24 -14.55 -1.72
C THR A 231 -22.67 -13.82 -2.92
N TYR A 232 -22.15 -14.55 -3.91
CA TYR A 232 -21.49 -13.97 -5.08
C TYR A 232 -22.42 -13.01 -5.83
N LYS A 233 -23.69 -13.38 -6.02
CA LYS A 233 -24.71 -12.49 -6.63
C LYS A 233 -24.84 -11.14 -5.90
N LYS A 234 -24.64 -11.11 -4.58
CA LYS A 234 -24.76 -9.90 -3.74
C LYS A 234 -23.51 -9.02 -3.77
N VAL A 235 -22.32 -9.63 -3.77
CA VAL A 235 -21.04 -8.91 -3.59
C VAL A 235 -20.18 -8.81 -4.85
N ARG A 236 -20.60 -9.40 -5.97
CA ARG A 236 -19.81 -9.43 -7.23
C ARG A 236 -19.35 -8.06 -7.72
N GLU A 237 -20.07 -6.99 -7.42
CA GLU A 237 -19.72 -5.63 -7.86
C GLU A 237 -18.51 -5.07 -7.12
N VAL A 238 -18.27 -5.52 -5.88
CA VAL A 238 -17.15 -5.06 -5.04
C VAL A 238 -15.98 -6.04 -5.05
N LEU A 239 -16.18 -7.27 -5.55
CA LEU A 239 -15.14 -8.29 -5.70
C LEU A 239 -14.34 -8.09 -6.99
N THR A 240 -13.43 -7.11 -6.97
CA THR A 240 -12.44 -6.90 -8.03
C THR A 240 -11.03 -7.07 -7.48
N GLU A 241 -10.06 -7.36 -8.35
CA GLU A 241 -8.65 -7.31 -7.98
C GLU A 241 -8.30 -5.94 -7.38
N ASP A 242 -7.44 -5.92 -6.37
CA ASP A 242 -6.98 -4.77 -5.59
C ASP A 242 -8.06 -4.05 -4.76
N SER A 243 -9.29 -4.57 -4.74
CA SER A 243 -10.33 -4.02 -3.86
C SER A 243 -9.95 -4.26 -2.40
N ARG A 244 -10.05 -3.19 -1.59
CA ARG A 244 -9.90 -3.26 -0.13
C ARG A 244 -11.27 -3.45 0.48
N LEU A 245 -11.50 -4.61 1.08
CA LEU A 245 -12.82 -4.98 1.59
C LEU A 245 -12.74 -5.33 3.07
N ILE A 246 -13.81 -5.09 3.80
CA ILE A 246 -14.13 -5.90 4.96
C ILE A 246 -14.96 -7.10 4.48
N VAL A 247 -14.57 -8.29 4.88
CA VAL A 247 -15.30 -9.53 4.58
C VAL A 247 -15.82 -10.14 5.87
N TRP A 248 -17.04 -10.69 5.82
CA TRP A 248 -17.61 -11.52 6.88
C TRP A 248 -17.78 -12.92 6.36
N GLY A 249 -17.38 -13.89 7.16
CA GLY A 249 -17.35 -15.27 6.71
C GLY A 249 -17.30 -16.26 7.84
N LYS A 250 -17.04 -17.51 7.46
CA LYS A 250 -16.75 -18.57 8.40
C LYS A 250 -15.54 -19.37 7.93
N VAL A 251 -14.76 -19.80 8.90
CA VAL A 251 -13.60 -20.66 8.66
C VAL A 251 -14.10 -22.04 8.24
N ASP A 252 -13.58 -22.58 7.16
CA ASP A 252 -13.87 -23.93 6.69
C ASP A 252 -12.58 -24.72 6.51
N HIS A 253 -12.58 -25.93 7.06
CA HIS A 253 -11.49 -26.88 6.94
C HIS A 253 -11.99 -27.97 5.99
N ARG A 254 -11.40 -28.04 4.79
CA ARG A 254 -11.76 -29.02 3.77
C ARG A 254 -10.51 -29.80 3.38
N GLU A 255 -10.52 -31.10 3.67
CA GLU A 255 -9.34 -31.98 3.52
C GLU A 255 -8.13 -31.35 4.25
N ASP A 256 -7.11 -30.94 3.51
CA ASP A 256 -5.87 -30.32 4.01
C ASP A 256 -5.81 -28.79 3.77
N LYS A 257 -6.90 -28.18 3.30
CA LYS A 257 -6.97 -26.74 3.02
C LYS A 257 -7.86 -26.02 4.02
N ILE A 258 -7.35 -24.89 4.51
CA ILE A 258 -8.09 -23.94 5.32
C ILE A 258 -8.49 -22.78 4.42
N GLN A 259 -9.79 -22.49 4.37
CA GLN A 259 -10.35 -21.47 3.51
C GLN A 259 -11.38 -20.62 4.26
N LEU A 260 -11.64 -19.42 3.75
CA LEU A 260 -12.69 -18.56 4.24
C LEU A 260 -13.93 -18.68 3.35
N ILE A 261 -15.03 -19.17 3.88
CA ILE A 261 -16.33 -19.05 3.19
C ILE A 261 -16.84 -17.63 3.44
N VAL A 262 -16.81 -16.80 2.39
CA VAL A 262 -17.29 -15.42 2.44
C VAL A 262 -18.81 -15.43 2.35
N ASN A 263 -19.45 -14.78 3.32
CA ASN A 263 -20.90 -14.62 3.41
C ASN A 263 -21.35 -13.21 3.03
N ASP A 264 -20.46 -12.22 3.20
CA ASP A 264 -20.71 -10.82 2.86
C ASP A 264 -19.38 -10.06 2.70
N ALA A 265 -19.40 -8.95 1.96
CA ALA A 265 -18.23 -8.12 1.73
C ALA A 265 -18.63 -6.68 1.42
N GLU A 266 -17.88 -5.72 1.94
CA GLU A 266 -18.09 -4.29 1.69
C GLU A 266 -16.78 -3.53 1.50
N PRO A 267 -16.72 -2.50 0.65
CA PRO A 267 -15.57 -1.61 0.54
C PRO A 267 -15.27 -0.96 1.89
N VAL A 268 -14.00 -0.93 2.28
CA VAL A 268 -13.58 -0.33 3.56
C VAL A 268 -14.00 1.15 3.66
N GLU A 269 -14.11 1.84 2.55
CA GLU A 269 -14.51 3.25 2.44
C GLU A 269 -15.99 3.49 2.82
N THR A 270 -16.85 2.48 2.61
CA THR A 270 -18.27 2.57 2.93
C THR A 270 -18.57 2.18 4.37
N VAL A 271 -17.64 1.50 5.04
CA VAL A 271 -17.83 1.04 6.42
C VAL A 271 -17.94 2.24 7.37
N ARG A 272 -18.99 2.23 8.16
CA ARG A 272 -19.25 3.20 9.23
C ARG A 272 -19.26 2.49 10.58
N MET A 273 -18.86 3.22 11.61
CA MET A 273 -18.92 2.81 13.01
C MET A 273 -19.62 3.90 13.81
N VAL A 274 -20.29 3.52 14.89
CA VAL A 274 -20.82 4.47 15.88
C VAL A 274 -19.95 4.42 17.12
N MET A 275 -19.35 5.54 17.47
CA MET A 275 -18.55 5.68 18.68
C MET A 275 -19.42 6.26 19.79
N VAL A 276 -19.38 5.65 20.98
CA VAL A 276 -20.07 6.14 22.17
C VAL A 276 -19.05 6.34 23.29
N LYS A 277 -18.84 7.58 23.72
CA LYS A 277 -17.95 7.90 24.83
C LYS A 277 -18.71 7.77 26.14
N LEU A 278 -18.09 7.06 27.08
CA LEU A 278 -18.58 6.85 28.43
C LEU A 278 -17.48 7.21 29.42
N SER A 279 -17.82 8.01 30.43
CA SER A 279 -16.96 8.11 31.61
C SER A 279 -16.94 6.77 32.36
N VAL A 280 -15.94 6.57 33.23
CA VAL A 280 -15.87 5.36 34.07
C VAL A 280 -17.10 5.23 34.97
N GLU A 281 -17.64 6.35 35.44
CA GLU A 281 -18.87 6.40 36.24
C GLU A 281 -20.10 5.98 35.43
N GLN A 282 -20.24 6.51 34.20
CA GLN A 282 -21.33 6.14 33.29
C GLN A 282 -21.29 4.65 32.92
N ALA A 283 -20.10 4.11 32.67
CA ALA A 283 -19.92 2.70 32.35
C ALA A 283 -20.28 1.75 33.50
N ARG A 284 -20.14 2.20 34.76
CA ARG A 284 -20.51 1.43 35.97
C ARG A 284 -21.97 1.62 36.38
N ASN A 285 -22.64 2.66 35.89
CA ASN A 285 -24.02 2.96 36.23
C ASN A 285 -24.99 2.05 35.46
N ARG A 286 -25.80 1.27 36.20
CA ARG A 286 -26.75 0.31 35.64
C ARG A 286 -27.86 0.96 34.81
N ASP A 287 -28.29 2.16 35.16
CA ASP A 287 -29.37 2.86 34.46
C ASP A 287 -28.88 3.39 33.11
N TYR A 288 -27.67 3.95 33.07
CA TYR A 288 -27.00 4.35 31.83
C TYR A 288 -26.79 3.15 30.90
N TYR A 289 -26.26 2.05 31.44
CA TYR A 289 -26.06 0.83 30.65
C TYR A 289 -27.38 0.26 30.10
N SER A 290 -28.44 0.26 30.90
CA SER A 290 -29.77 -0.22 30.47
C SER A 290 -30.39 0.68 29.42
N SER A 291 -30.26 2.00 29.58
CA SER A 291 -30.71 3.00 28.59
C SER A 291 -29.96 2.84 27.26
N LEU A 292 -28.63 2.74 27.30
CA LEU A 292 -27.79 2.50 26.13
C LEU A 292 -28.21 1.23 25.39
N LYS A 293 -28.34 0.11 26.10
CA LYS A 293 -28.79 -1.17 25.52
C LYS A 293 -30.14 -1.06 24.84
N ARG A 294 -31.10 -0.40 25.48
CA ARG A 294 -32.44 -0.21 24.92
C ARG A 294 -32.36 0.57 23.61
N ILE A 295 -31.71 1.73 23.60
CA ILE A 295 -31.57 2.56 22.41
C ILE A 295 -30.90 1.79 21.26
N LEU A 296 -29.81 1.07 21.55
CA LEU A 296 -29.10 0.30 20.53
C LEU A 296 -29.94 -0.86 20.00
N ARG A 297 -30.75 -1.53 20.84
CA ARG A 297 -31.65 -2.60 20.41
C ARG A 297 -32.84 -2.08 19.60
N ASP A 298 -33.40 -0.95 19.99
CA ASP A 298 -34.51 -0.32 19.27
C ASP A 298 -34.07 0.18 17.88
N ASN A 299 -32.78 0.48 17.72
CA ASN A 299 -32.14 0.86 16.45
C ASN A 299 -31.33 -0.29 15.82
N ALA A 300 -31.40 -1.50 16.40
CA ALA A 300 -30.82 -2.68 15.78
C ALA A 300 -31.76 -3.09 14.64
N GLY A 301 -31.27 -3.05 13.42
CA GLY A 301 -32.00 -3.63 12.29
C GLY A 301 -31.97 -5.16 12.35
N ASP A 302 -32.58 -5.80 11.35
CA ASP A 302 -32.48 -7.25 11.16
C ASP A 302 -31.02 -7.72 11.24
N LYS A 303 -30.76 -8.84 11.94
CA LYS A 303 -29.39 -9.33 12.22
C LYS A 303 -28.57 -9.55 10.94
N ASN A 304 -29.24 -9.73 9.81
CA ASN A 304 -28.61 -9.92 8.50
C ASN A 304 -28.39 -8.61 7.71
N LYS A 305 -28.91 -7.47 8.19
CA LYS A 305 -28.83 -6.15 7.52
C LYS A 305 -28.11 -5.09 8.34
N SER A 306 -28.03 -5.25 9.66
CA SER A 306 -27.28 -4.36 10.54
C SER A 306 -25.78 -4.63 10.41
N LYS A 307 -25.05 -3.68 9.81
CA LYS A 307 -23.62 -3.82 9.53
C LYS A 307 -22.75 -2.75 10.20
N ILE A 308 -23.36 -1.82 10.94
CA ILE A 308 -22.65 -0.72 11.59
C ILE A 308 -22.38 -1.10 13.06
N PRO A 309 -21.14 -1.45 13.41
CA PRO A 309 -20.80 -1.80 14.77
C PRO A 309 -20.73 -0.55 15.67
N VAL A 310 -21.05 -0.77 16.93
CA VAL A 310 -20.98 0.26 17.98
C VAL A 310 -19.77 -0.01 18.86
N ILE A 311 -18.92 1.01 19.02
CA ILE A 311 -17.71 0.95 19.84
C ILE A 311 -17.89 1.88 21.04
N ALA A 312 -17.81 1.33 22.24
CA ALA A 312 -17.77 2.10 23.47
C ALA A 312 -16.33 2.55 23.77
N ILE A 313 -16.14 3.84 23.99
CA ILE A 313 -14.88 4.44 24.45
C ILE A 313 -15.05 4.73 25.95
N ILE A 314 -14.37 3.99 26.82
CA ILE A 314 -14.48 4.16 28.27
C ILE A 314 -13.24 4.87 28.80
N GLY A 315 -13.43 5.98 29.51
CA GLY A 315 -12.34 6.78 30.08
C GLY A 315 -11.84 7.90 29.17
N SER A 316 -10.74 8.56 29.55
CA SER A 316 -10.17 9.72 28.85
C SER A 316 -8.64 9.64 28.75
N GLY A 317 -8.06 10.35 27.78
CA GLY A 317 -6.62 10.42 27.57
C GLY A 317 -5.99 9.05 27.26
N GLU A 318 -4.86 8.75 27.90
CA GLU A 318 -4.12 7.49 27.73
C GLU A 318 -4.80 6.28 28.37
N ASN A 319 -5.71 6.49 29.33
CA ASN A 319 -6.44 5.41 30.01
C ASN A 319 -7.75 5.03 29.32
N ARG A 320 -7.92 5.37 28.04
CA ARG A 320 -9.13 5.02 27.28
C ARG A 320 -9.12 3.56 26.86
N GLN A 321 -10.24 2.87 27.06
CA GLN A 321 -10.46 1.51 26.56
C GLN A 321 -11.51 1.53 25.44
N LEU A 322 -11.24 0.82 24.35
CA LEU A 322 -12.16 0.64 23.24
C LEU A 322 -12.79 -0.75 23.34
N ILE A 323 -14.12 -0.79 23.42
CA ILE A 323 -14.88 -2.04 23.52
C ILE A 323 -15.86 -2.10 22.35
N ARG A 324 -15.66 -3.06 21.45
CA ARG A 324 -16.65 -3.39 20.42
C ARG A 324 -17.84 -4.09 21.07
N LEU A 325 -19.03 -3.53 20.93
CA LEU A 325 -20.25 -4.18 21.40
C LEU A 325 -20.62 -5.34 20.48
N GLY A 326 -21.24 -6.37 21.06
CA GLY A 326 -21.65 -7.58 20.32
C GLY A 326 -22.64 -7.28 19.20
N GLU A 327 -22.79 -8.23 18.27
CA GLU A 327 -23.65 -8.13 17.07
C GLU A 327 -25.10 -7.73 17.38
N ASP A 328 -25.63 -8.10 18.54
CA ASP A 328 -26.98 -7.71 18.99
C ASP A 328 -27.17 -6.20 19.21
N TYR A 329 -26.08 -5.42 19.18
CA TYR A 329 -26.11 -3.96 19.31
C TYR A 329 -25.63 -3.25 18.05
N TRP A 330 -25.45 -3.97 16.93
CA TRP A 330 -25.13 -3.34 15.66
C TRP A 330 -26.38 -2.66 15.10
N VAL A 331 -26.17 -1.53 14.46
CA VAL A 331 -27.26 -0.65 14.03
C VAL A 331 -27.36 -0.63 12.51
N HIS A 332 -28.54 -0.25 12.01
CA HIS A 332 -28.77 -0.16 10.57
C HIS A 332 -28.46 1.24 10.00
N ASN A 333 -28.52 2.28 10.83
CA ASN A 333 -28.30 3.67 10.42
C ASN A 333 -27.57 4.43 11.52
N ASP A 334 -26.36 4.88 11.21
CA ASP A 334 -25.49 5.61 12.13
C ASP A 334 -26.08 6.95 12.56
N LYS A 335 -26.67 7.70 11.62
CA LYS A 335 -27.26 9.03 11.90
C LYS A 335 -28.41 8.94 12.90
N SER A 336 -29.37 8.05 12.63
CA SER A 336 -30.56 7.85 13.46
C SER A 336 -30.17 7.44 14.88
N VAL A 337 -29.26 6.47 15.03
CA VAL A 337 -28.87 6.03 16.37
C VAL A 337 -28.06 7.09 17.10
N VAL A 338 -27.19 7.84 16.41
CA VAL A 338 -26.40 8.90 17.04
C VAL A 338 -27.32 10.00 17.56
N GLU A 339 -28.37 10.35 16.82
CA GLU A 339 -29.39 11.29 17.29
C GLU A 339 -30.13 10.76 18.52
N ALA A 340 -30.59 9.51 18.49
CA ALA A 340 -31.25 8.88 19.64
C ALA A 340 -30.35 8.82 20.89
N LEU A 341 -29.07 8.50 20.71
CA LEU A 341 -28.07 8.48 21.78
C LEU A 341 -27.83 9.88 22.36
N ARG A 342 -27.69 10.90 21.51
CA ARG A 342 -27.51 12.30 21.94
C ARG A 342 -28.72 12.82 22.70
N ASN A 343 -29.94 12.50 22.25
CA ASN A 343 -31.18 12.84 22.96
C ASN A 343 -31.23 12.21 24.37
N ALA A 344 -30.63 11.03 24.53
CA ALA A 344 -30.47 10.37 25.83
C ALA A 344 -29.20 10.80 26.59
N LYS A 345 -28.55 11.91 26.19
CA LYS A 345 -27.35 12.50 26.81
C LYS A 345 -26.09 11.64 26.72
N PHE A 346 -25.99 10.75 25.74
CA PHE A 346 -24.73 10.09 25.40
C PHE A 346 -23.90 10.96 24.44
N ASP A 347 -22.59 11.02 24.66
CA ASP A 347 -21.64 11.57 23.68
C ASP A 347 -21.37 10.51 22.61
N ALA A 348 -22.11 10.58 21.51
CA ALA A 348 -22.01 9.66 20.39
C ALA A 348 -21.75 10.38 19.06
N PHE A 349 -20.99 9.75 18.18
CA PHE A 349 -20.67 10.27 16.86
C PHE A 349 -20.37 9.13 15.86
N PRO A 350 -20.73 9.31 14.58
CA PRO A 350 -20.34 8.37 13.54
C PRO A 350 -18.85 8.53 13.22
N THR A 351 -18.19 7.47 12.79
CA THR A 351 -16.79 7.48 12.36
C THR A 351 -16.62 6.52 11.18
N PRO A 352 -16.04 6.96 10.05
CA PRO A 352 -15.72 6.05 8.96
C PRO A 352 -14.54 5.15 9.33
N LEU A 353 -14.46 3.97 8.74
CA LEU A 353 -13.29 3.10 8.92
C LEU A 353 -12.01 3.71 8.32
N VAL A 354 -12.18 4.37 7.17
CA VAL A 354 -11.13 5.14 6.50
C VAL A 354 -11.44 6.63 6.67
N SER A 355 -10.53 7.38 7.28
CA SER A 355 -10.57 8.84 7.19
C SER A 355 -10.18 9.26 5.77
N ASN A 356 -11.09 9.92 5.05
CA ASN A 356 -10.72 10.61 3.80
C ASN A 356 -9.57 11.56 4.16
N SER A 357 -8.39 11.26 3.64
CA SER A 357 -7.18 12.09 3.79
C SER A 357 -7.24 13.23 2.80
#